data_AF-A0A974NV88-F1
#
_entry.id   AF-A0A974NV88-F1
#
_cell.length_a   1.000
_cell.length_b   1.000
_cell.length_c   1.000
_cell.angle_alpha   90.00
_cell.angle_beta   90.00
_cell.angle_gamma   90.00
#
_symmetry.space_group_name_H-M   'P 1'
#
loop_
_entity.id
_entity.type
_entity.pdbx_description
1 polymer ?
#
loop_
_entity_poly.entity_id
_entity_poly.type
_entity_poly.pdbx_seq_one_letter_code
_entity_poly.pdbx_strand_id
1 'polypeptide(L)'
;MNKAYLGAALLVVAGCTVASASAINPSDDLHCAVVIRTLERNAGQLGASRTVRKGLYALQTWYFSKLKPERLHEAQGVFGTMKKAPEEVSSVGQKCSNRAFSDPDFRRWKSIASDDFDSRVVR
;
A
#
# COMPACT_ATOMS: atom_id res chain seq x y z
N MET A 1 29.75 47.90 -0.85
CA MET A 1 29.87 46.78 0.10
C MET A 1 28.53 46.53 0.77
N ASN A 2 28.01 45.32 0.60
CA ASN A 2 26.91 44.58 1.27
C ASN A 2 26.27 45.24 2.52
N LYS A 3 24.96 45.13 2.76
CA LYS A 3 24.18 43.88 2.82
C LYS A 3 22.69 44.13 2.52
N ALA A 4 22.15 43.28 1.65
CA ALA A 4 20.73 43.01 1.50
C ALA A 4 20.19 42.23 2.72
N TYR A 5 18.91 41.85 2.66
CA TYR A 5 18.12 41.07 3.62
C TYR A 5 17.36 41.89 4.67
N LEU A 6 16.14 42.30 4.32
CA LEU A 6 14.99 42.24 5.20
C LEU A 6 13.74 42.59 4.36
N GLY A 7 12.71 41.74 4.43
CA GLY A 7 11.38 42.11 3.97
C GLY A 7 10.83 41.35 2.76
N ALA A 8 11.18 40.09 2.57
CA ALA A 8 10.34 39.16 1.80
C ALA A 8 9.61 38.23 2.76
N ALA A 9 8.83 38.82 3.68
CA ALA A 9 7.71 38.13 4.31
C ALA A 9 6.61 38.01 3.25
N LEU A 10 6.86 37.19 2.24
CA LEU A 10 5.82 36.61 1.40
C LEU A 10 4.99 35.75 2.35
N LEU A 11 3.94 36.37 2.87
CA LEU A 11 2.72 35.71 3.29
C LEU A 11 2.26 34.87 2.10
N VAL A 12 2.80 33.65 2.05
CA VAL A 12 2.30 32.56 1.22
C VAL A 12 0.95 32.19 1.81
N VAL A 13 -0.05 32.98 1.40
CA VAL A 13 -1.43 32.57 1.29
C VAL A 13 -1.49 31.59 0.11
N ALA A 14 -0.83 30.43 0.27
CA ALA A 14 -1.13 29.25 -0.51
C ALA A 14 -1.87 28.35 0.46
N GLY A 15 -3.12 28.04 0.12
CA GLY A 15 -3.96 27.19 0.94
C GLY A 15 -3.20 25.95 1.37
N CYS A 16 -2.89 25.87 2.66
CA CYS A 16 -2.76 24.62 3.37
C CYS A 16 -4.14 23.96 3.31
N THR A 17 -4.48 23.41 2.15
CA THR A 17 -5.24 22.17 2.12
C THR A 17 -4.45 21.26 3.04
N VAL A 18 -5.00 21.02 4.23
CA VAL A 18 -4.60 19.89 5.04
C VAL A 18 -4.82 18.70 4.12
N ALA A 19 -3.77 18.32 3.37
CA ALA A 19 -3.62 16.97 2.91
C ALA A 19 -3.64 16.19 4.21
N SER A 20 -4.83 15.69 4.59
CA SER A 20 -5.00 14.84 5.75
C SER A 20 -3.92 13.79 5.61
N ALA A 21 -2.89 13.88 6.45
CA ALA A 21 -1.79 12.95 6.42
C ALA A 21 -2.42 11.62 6.79
N SER A 22 -2.71 10.80 5.77
CA SER A 22 -3.36 9.52 5.95
C SER A 22 -2.57 8.75 6.99
N ALA A 23 -3.26 8.26 8.01
CA ALA A 23 -2.61 7.59 9.11
C ALA A 23 -1.94 6.29 8.63
N ILE A 24 -2.38 5.76 7.49
CA ILE A 24 -1.79 4.62 6.81
C ILE A 24 -1.04 5.08 5.56
N ASN A 25 0.29 5.05 5.58
CA ASN A 25 1.11 5.52 4.47
C ASN A 25 1.14 4.52 3.27
N PRO A 26 0.51 4.81 2.11
CA PRO A 26 0.57 3.95 0.93
C PRO A 26 1.94 3.95 0.25
N SER A 27 2.86 4.82 0.67
CA SER A 27 4.24 4.89 0.18
C SER A 27 5.19 4.00 0.98
N ASP A 28 4.76 3.39 2.09
CA ASP A 28 5.57 2.47 2.90
C ASP A 28 5.22 1.00 2.59
N ASP A 29 6.23 0.17 2.32
CA ASP A 29 6.03 -1.25 1.99
C ASP A 29 5.46 -2.07 3.15
N LEU A 30 5.77 -1.72 4.41
CA LEU A 30 5.21 -2.40 5.58
C LEU A 30 3.73 -2.07 5.72
N HIS A 31 3.37 -0.80 5.54
CA HIS A 31 1.97 -0.37 5.55
C HIS A 31 1.16 -1.10 4.47
N CYS A 32 1.70 -1.17 3.24
CA CYS A 32 1.07 -1.92 2.17
C CYS A 32 0.98 -3.42 2.46
N ALA A 33 2.03 -4.05 3.02
CA ALA A 33 2.00 -5.46 3.40
C ALA A 33 0.87 -5.77 4.39
N VAL A 34 0.71 -4.95 5.44
CA VAL A 34 -0.30 -5.15 6.49
C VAL A 34 -1.71 -4.85 5.97
N VAL A 35 -1.88 -3.81 5.15
CA VAL A 35 -3.16 -3.47 4.52
C VAL A 35 -3.63 -4.60 3.61
N ILE A 36 -2.79 -5.03 2.67
CA ILE A 36 -3.14 -6.09 1.73
C ILE A 36 -3.41 -7.41 2.46
N ARG A 37 -2.61 -7.77 3.47
CA ARG A 37 -2.86 -8.95 4.31
C ARG A 37 -4.21 -8.88 5.02
N THR A 38 -4.62 -7.69 5.46
CA THR A 38 -5.92 -7.52 6.09
C THR A 38 -7.05 -7.70 5.07
N LEU A 39 -6.91 -7.13 3.87
CA LEU A 39 -7.88 -7.35 2.79
C LEU A 39 -7.96 -8.84 2.40
N GLU A 40 -6.83 -9.52 2.27
CA GLU A 40 -6.73 -10.95 1.96
C GLU A 40 -7.49 -11.81 2.98
N ARG A 41 -7.23 -11.59 4.29
CA ARG A 41 -7.89 -12.33 5.37
C ARG A 41 -9.40 -12.15 5.39
N ASN A 42 -9.89 -10.98 5.00
CA ASN A 42 -11.32 -10.68 4.98
C ASN A 42 -11.98 -11.00 3.63
N ALA A 43 -11.21 -11.26 2.58
CA ALA A 43 -11.72 -11.48 1.23
C ALA A 43 -12.72 -12.64 1.17
N GLY A 44 -12.50 -13.72 1.94
CA GLY A 44 -13.45 -14.82 2.03
C GLY A 44 -14.80 -14.43 2.63
N GLN A 45 -14.80 -13.62 3.69
CA GLN A 45 -16.02 -13.15 4.35
C GLN A 45 -16.79 -12.14 3.49
N LEU A 46 -16.08 -11.38 2.66
CA LEU A 46 -16.65 -10.38 1.74
C LEU A 46 -17.12 -10.98 0.40
N GLY A 47 -17.10 -12.31 0.26
CA GLY A 47 -17.54 -12.99 -0.97
C GLY A 47 -16.62 -12.77 -2.17
N ALA A 48 -15.34 -12.46 -1.94
CA ALA A 48 -14.39 -12.22 -3.03
C ALA A 48 -14.17 -13.47 -3.90
N SER A 49 -14.08 -13.27 -5.20
CA SER A 49 -13.79 -14.33 -6.16
C SER A 49 -12.44 -14.99 -5.89
N ARG A 50 -12.21 -16.19 -6.45
CA ARG A 50 -10.92 -16.88 -6.35
C ARG A 50 -9.78 -16.03 -6.93
N THR A 51 -10.02 -15.37 -8.06
CA THR A 51 -9.05 -14.49 -8.73
C THR A 51 -8.66 -13.30 -7.84
N VAL A 52 -9.62 -12.65 -7.18
CA VAL A 52 -9.33 -11.54 -6.25
C VAL A 52 -8.48 -12.02 -5.07
N ARG A 53 -8.80 -13.18 -4.48
CA ARG A 53 -8.02 -13.76 -3.38
C ARG A 53 -6.58 -14.09 -3.80
N LYS A 54 -6.39 -14.69 -4.98
CA LYS A 54 -5.07 -14.95 -5.57
C LYS A 54 -4.28 -13.65 -5.77
N GLY A 55 -4.92 -12.61 -6.31
CA GLY A 55 -4.30 -11.29 -6.50
C GLY A 55 -3.83 -10.66 -5.18
N LEU A 56 -4.68 -10.69 -4.15
CA LEU A 56 -4.32 -10.19 -2.81
C LEU A 56 -3.17 -10.99 -2.19
N TYR A 57 -3.15 -12.31 -2.35
CA TYR A 57 -2.05 -13.15 -1.89
C TYR A 57 -0.72 -12.82 -2.61
N ALA A 58 -0.75 -12.63 -3.93
CA ALA A 58 0.44 -12.25 -4.71
C ALA A 58 0.97 -10.88 -4.28
N LEU A 59 0.08 -9.88 -4.13
CA LEU A 59 0.43 -8.55 -3.64
C LEU A 59 1.04 -8.60 -2.24
N GLN A 60 0.41 -9.33 -1.32
CA GLN A 60 0.90 -9.50 0.04
C GLN A 60 2.31 -10.10 0.02
N THR A 61 2.49 -11.22 -0.67
CA THR A 61 3.75 -11.98 -0.68
C THR A 61 4.88 -11.12 -1.25
N TRP A 62 4.60 -10.39 -2.32
CA TRP A 62 5.55 -9.46 -2.90
C TRP A 62 5.95 -8.34 -1.93
N TYR A 63 4.99 -7.69 -1.27
CA TYR A 63 5.31 -6.66 -0.28
C TYR A 63 6.16 -7.20 0.87
N PHE A 64 5.81 -8.37 1.43
CA PHE A 64 6.64 -9.00 2.47
C PHE A 64 8.04 -9.39 1.97
N SER A 65 8.20 -9.75 0.70
CA SER A 65 9.52 -10.07 0.13
C SER A 65 10.49 -8.87 0.07
N LYS A 66 9.95 -7.65 0.09
CA LYS A 66 10.74 -6.40 0.12
C LYS A 66 11.09 -5.94 1.54
N LEU A 67 10.44 -6.50 2.56
CA LEU A 67 10.63 -6.07 3.93
C LEU A 67 11.90 -6.66 4.52
N LYS A 68 12.65 -5.79 5.20
CA LYS A 68 13.74 -6.23 6.06
C LYS A 68 13.16 -6.83 7.36
N PRO A 69 13.71 -7.93 7.88
CA PRO A 69 13.17 -8.63 9.06
C PRO A 69 12.97 -7.73 10.28
N GLU A 70 13.85 -6.76 10.48
CA GLU A 70 13.78 -5.81 11.59
C GLU A 70 12.53 -4.95 11.58
N ARG A 71 11.86 -4.74 10.44
CA ARG A 71 10.63 -3.92 10.39
C ARG A 71 9.37 -4.67 10.79
N LEU A 72 9.42 -6.00 10.92
CA LEU A 72 8.22 -6.80 11.16
C LEU A 72 7.56 -6.50 12.52
N HIS A 73 8.32 -6.03 13.51
CA HIS A 73 7.76 -5.65 14.82
C HIS A 73 6.87 -4.39 14.75
N GLU A 74 7.08 -3.51 13.77
CA GLU A 74 6.26 -2.31 13.55
C GLU A 74 4.85 -2.65 13.01
N ALA A 75 4.65 -3.87 12.48
CA ALA A 75 3.39 -4.28 11.85
C ALA A 75 2.18 -4.15 12.78
N GLN A 76 2.38 -4.37 14.09
CA GLN A 76 1.31 -4.23 15.09
C GLN A 76 0.84 -2.77 15.23
N GLY A 77 1.75 -1.80 15.10
CA GLY A 77 1.44 -0.38 15.08
C GLY A 77 0.57 0.00 13.88
N VAL A 78 0.95 -0.48 12.69
CA VAL A 78 0.16 -0.28 11.45
C VAL A 78 -1.24 -0.85 11.60
N PHE A 79 -1.36 -2.07 12.11
CA PHE A 79 -2.67 -2.70 12.34
C PHE A 79 -3.51 -1.91 13.36
N GLY A 80 -2.88 -1.37 14.40
CA GLY A 80 -3.53 -0.46 15.36
C GLY A 80 -4.07 0.79 14.69
N THR A 81 -3.32 1.39 13.77
CA THR A 81 -3.76 2.55 12.99
C THR A 81 -4.92 2.23 12.07
N MET A 82 -4.89 1.08 11.39
CA MET A 82 -5.99 0.62 10.53
C MET A 82 -7.30 0.42 11.31
N LYS A 83 -7.23 -0.03 12.56
CA LYS A 83 -8.42 -0.12 13.42
C LYS A 83 -9.02 1.24 13.76
N LYS A 84 -8.20 2.29 13.83
CA LYS A 84 -8.64 3.66 14.13
C LYS A 84 -9.17 4.38 12.89
N ALA A 85 -8.72 4.00 11.70
CA ALA A 85 -9.12 4.58 10.41
C ALA A 85 -9.50 3.47 9.40
N PRO A 86 -10.54 2.65 9.68
CA PRO A 86 -10.93 1.54 8.82
C PRO A 86 -11.39 1.98 7.42
N GLU A 87 -11.96 3.18 7.29
CA GLU A 87 -12.39 3.79 6.04
C GLU A 87 -11.22 4.08 5.07
N GLU A 88 -10.02 4.31 5.58
CA GLU A 88 -8.83 4.55 4.76
C GLU A 88 -8.31 3.26 4.11
N VAL A 89 -8.59 2.08 4.70
CA VAL A 89 -8.00 0.79 4.31
C VAL A 89 -8.25 0.45 2.84
N SER A 90 -9.45 0.70 2.33
CA SER A 90 -9.80 0.41 0.94
C SER A 90 -9.03 1.31 -0.04
N SER A 91 -9.05 2.63 0.20
CA SER A 91 -8.34 3.63 -0.62
C SER A 91 -6.82 3.39 -0.61
N VAL A 92 -6.26 3.09 0.55
CA VAL A 92 -4.84 2.77 0.70
C VAL A 92 -4.51 1.45 0.02
N GLY A 93 -5.34 0.42 0.17
CA GLY A 93 -5.20 -0.85 -0.52
C GLY A 93 -5.16 -0.71 -2.04
N GLN A 94 -6.02 0.14 -2.60
CA GLN A 94 -6.00 0.47 -4.03
C GLN A 94 -4.69 1.16 -4.43
N LYS A 95 -4.22 2.17 -3.67
CA LYS A 95 -2.94 2.85 -3.95
C LYS A 95 -1.76 1.88 -3.90
N CYS A 96 -1.70 1.02 -2.88
CA CYS A 96 -0.69 -0.04 -2.76
C CYS A 96 -0.74 -1.01 -3.95
N SER A 97 -1.94 -1.38 -4.40
CA SER A 97 -2.11 -2.27 -5.55
C SER A 97 -1.59 -1.60 -6.82
N ASN A 98 -2.00 -0.36 -7.11
CA ASN A 98 -1.54 0.41 -8.27
C ASN A 98 -0.02 0.59 -8.30
N ARG A 99 0.58 0.86 -7.14
CA ARG A 99 2.04 0.96 -7.00
C ARG A 99 2.72 -0.36 -7.37
N ALA A 100 2.23 -1.48 -6.82
CA ALA A 100 2.75 -2.80 -7.15
C ALA A 100 2.63 -3.09 -8.65
N PHE A 101 1.48 -2.83 -9.26
CA PHE A 101 1.28 -3.05 -10.70
C PHE A 101 2.19 -2.18 -11.59
N SER A 102 2.61 -1.02 -11.11
CA SER A 102 3.54 -0.12 -11.80
C SER A 102 5.01 -0.50 -11.59
N ASP A 103 5.29 -1.36 -10.61
CA ASP A 103 6.65 -1.77 -10.28
C ASP A 103 7.17 -2.86 -11.27
N PRO A 104 8.34 -2.65 -11.90
CA PRO A 104 8.96 -3.62 -12.80
C PRO A 104 9.17 -5.02 -12.21
N ASP A 105 9.48 -5.12 -10.90
CA ASP A 105 9.80 -6.36 -10.21
C ASP A 105 8.53 -7.15 -9.85
N PHE A 106 7.38 -6.48 -9.78
CA PHE A 106 6.10 -7.14 -9.61
C PHE A 106 5.63 -7.88 -10.86
N ARG A 107 6.21 -7.60 -12.04
CA ARG A 107 5.76 -8.21 -13.32
C ARG A 107 5.71 -9.74 -13.28
N ARG A 108 6.64 -10.39 -12.58
CA ARG A 108 6.65 -11.87 -12.44
C ARG A 108 5.48 -12.38 -11.61
N TRP A 109 5.06 -11.62 -10.61
CA TRP A 109 3.95 -11.94 -9.70
C TRP A 109 2.58 -11.74 -10.35
N LYS A 110 2.48 -10.92 -11.40
CA LYS A 110 1.24 -10.74 -12.18
C LYS A 110 0.72 -12.06 -12.76
N SER A 111 1.62 -12.97 -13.13
CA SER A 111 1.25 -14.31 -13.63
C SER A 111 0.59 -15.19 -12.55
N ILE A 112 0.98 -15.02 -11.28
CA ILE A 112 0.39 -15.72 -10.12
C ILE A 112 -0.96 -15.09 -9.75
N ALA A 113 -1.09 -13.77 -9.98
CA ALA A 113 -2.30 -13.01 -9.73
C ALA A 113 -3.40 -13.18 -10.81
N SER A 114 -3.08 -13.76 -11.97
CA SER A 114 -4.02 -14.01 -13.07
C SER A 114 -4.36 -15.50 -13.22
N ASP A 115 -5.50 -15.80 -13.86
CA ASP A 115 -5.95 -17.18 -14.12
C ASP A 115 -5.03 -17.94 -15.10
N ASP A 116 -4.07 -17.26 -15.74
CA ASP A 116 -3.08 -17.88 -16.64
C ASP A 116 -2.12 -18.86 -15.93
N PHE A 117 -2.01 -18.80 -14.60
CA PHE A 117 -1.26 -19.82 -13.86
C PHE A 117 -1.99 -21.17 -13.84
N ASP A 118 -3.32 -21.19 -13.72
CA ASP A 118 -4.09 -22.44 -13.69
C ASP A 118 -4.06 -23.15 -15.05
N SER A 119 -3.96 -22.41 -16.17
CA SER A 119 -3.91 -23.01 -17.51
C SER A 119 -2.58 -23.73 -17.83
N ARG A 120 -1.50 -23.44 -17.09
CA ARG A 120 -0.19 -24.08 -17.28
C ARG A 120 0.05 -25.29 -16.38
N VAL A 121 -0.73 -25.47 -15.32
CA VAL A 121 -0.60 -26.60 -14.38
C VAL A 121 -1.54 -27.76 -14.74
N VAL A 122 -2.50 -27.55 -15.66
CA VAL A 122 -3.47 -28.56 -16.13
C VAL A 122 -3.09 -29.12 -17.52
N ARG A 123 -1.81 -29.09 -17.91
CA ARG A 123 -1.30 -29.78 -19.12
C ARG A 123 -0.37 -30.91 -18.76
#